data_AF-A0A0R1GR21-F1
#
_entry.id   AF-A0A0R1GR21-F1
#
_cell.length_a   1.000
_cell.length_b   1.000
_cell.length_c   1.000
_cell.angle_alpha   90.00
_cell.angle_beta   90.00
_cell.angle_gamma   90.00
#
_symmetry.space_group_name_H-M   'P 1'
#
loop_
_entity.id
_entity.type
_entity.pdbx_description
1 polymer ?
#
loop_
_entity_poly.entity_id
_entity_poly.type
_entity_poly.pdbx_seq_one_letter_code
_entity_poly.pdbx_strand_id
1 'polypeptide(L)'
;MVMLMVVSMVLPSVTSVASTTTTAEASVKYVCTLSKSEKKAKAWIANKESGGNYRASNGRYYGKYQLTRSYLKGDYSKANQEKTADRYAHSRYGTWKHAKRHWLSWGWF
;
A
#
# COMPACT_ATOMS: atom_id res chain seq x y z
N MET A 1 16.01 14.68 -9.24
CA MET A 1 15.99 14.38 -7.79
C MET A 1 15.92 12.87 -7.62
N VAL A 2 16.95 12.17 -8.09
CA VAL A 2 18.12 11.71 -7.31
C VAL A 2 17.68 10.86 -6.12
N MET A 3 17.48 9.59 -6.45
CA MET A 3 17.36 8.46 -5.53
C MET A 3 18.79 8.08 -5.11
N LEU A 4 19.21 8.46 -3.91
CA LEU A 4 20.43 7.95 -3.28
C LEU A 4 20.31 8.15 -1.77
N MET A 5 20.23 7.06 -1.01
CA MET A 5 21.31 6.71 -0.08
C MET A 5 21.05 5.36 0.59
N VAL A 6 22.17 4.64 0.63
CA VAL A 6 22.47 3.37 1.27
C VAL A 6 22.27 3.42 2.78
N VAL A 7 21.80 2.31 3.36
CA VAL A 7 22.13 1.91 4.74
C VAL A 7 22.32 0.39 4.71
N SER A 8 23.55 -0.04 4.98
CA SER A 8 23.92 -1.43 5.26
C SER A 8 24.08 -1.64 6.77
N MET A 9 23.99 -2.92 7.17
CA MET A 9 24.39 -3.56 8.44
C MET A 9 23.30 -3.78 9.49
N VAL A 10 22.81 -5.02 9.63
CA VAL A 10 23.23 -5.99 10.67
C VAL A 10 22.31 -7.24 10.67
N LEU A 11 22.89 -8.44 10.81
CA LEU A 11 22.28 -9.74 11.18
C LEU A 11 23.15 -10.32 12.32
N PRO A 12 22.71 -11.22 13.23
CA PRO A 12 21.73 -12.31 13.02
C PRO A 12 20.74 -12.59 14.18
N SER A 13 19.72 -13.40 13.92
CA SER A 13 19.41 -14.68 14.61
C SER A 13 17.94 -15.04 14.48
N VAL A 14 17.69 -16.32 14.20
CA VAL A 14 16.39 -16.93 14.00
C VAL A 14 15.81 -17.40 15.34
N THR A 15 14.53 -17.13 15.56
CA THR A 15 13.69 -17.92 16.47
C THR A 15 12.37 -18.19 15.76
N SER A 16 12.14 -19.47 15.46
CA SER A 16 10.88 -19.98 14.93
C SER A 16 9.81 -19.92 16.01
N VAL A 17 8.69 -19.25 15.73
CA VAL A 17 7.44 -19.44 16.46
C VAL A 17 6.45 -20.12 15.53
N ALA A 18 6.15 -21.38 15.83
CA ALA A 18 5.03 -22.08 15.24
C ALA A 18 3.73 -21.44 15.76
N SER A 19 2.83 -21.09 14.86
CA SER A 19 1.44 -20.78 15.18
C SER A 19 0.56 -21.44 14.14
N THR A 20 0.16 -22.68 14.44
CA THR A 20 -0.97 -23.33 13.79
C THR A 20 -2.25 -22.65 14.26
N THR A 21 -2.88 -21.90 13.37
CA THR A 21 -4.31 -21.61 13.46
C THR A 21 -4.90 -21.69 12.06
N THR A 22 -5.45 -22.86 11.76
CA THR A 22 -6.54 -23.02 10.80
C THR A 22 -7.68 -22.11 11.25
N THR A 23 -8.03 -21.11 10.45
CA THR A 23 -9.30 -20.40 10.61
C THR A 23 -9.84 -20.11 9.22
N ALA A 24 -11.02 -20.69 8.99
CA ALA A 24 -11.89 -20.61 7.83
C ALA A 24 -11.64 -19.43 6.90
N GLU A 25 -11.47 -19.75 5.61
CA GLU A 25 -11.57 -18.84 4.49
C GLU A 25 -13.02 -18.33 4.37
N ALA A 26 -13.42 -17.46 5.29
CA ALA A 26 -14.52 -16.57 5.05
C ALA A 26 -14.06 -15.64 3.92
N SER A 27 -14.63 -15.83 2.73
CA SER A 27 -14.53 -14.87 1.63
C SER A 27 -15.25 -13.60 2.04
N VAL A 28 -14.63 -12.82 2.94
CA VAL A 28 -15.05 -11.46 3.24
C VAL A 28 -14.87 -10.70 1.93
N LYS A 29 -15.96 -10.52 1.20
CA LYS A 29 -16.05 -9.48 0.18
C LYS A 29 -15.60 -8.21 0.88
N TYR A 30 -14.41 -7.76 0.53
CA TYR A 30 -13.86 -6.52 1.03
C TYR A 30 -14.73 -5.38 0.52
N VAL A 31 -15.76 -5.03 1.28
CA VAL A 31 -16.57 -3.85 1.03
C VAL A 31 -15.96 -2.74 1.87
N CYS A 32 -14.95 -2.06 1.32
CA CYS A 32 -14.51 -0.82 1.92
C CYS A 32 -15.57 0.24 1.62
N THR A 33 -16.53 0.40 2.52
CA THR A 33 -17.43 1.54 2.53
C THR A 33 -16.66 2.78 2.97
N LEU A 34 -15.73 3.21 2.12
CA LEU A 34 -15.04 4.49 2.30
C LEU A 34 -16.08 5.60 2.33
N SER A 35 -16.06 6.40 3.39
CA SER A 35 -16.83 7.63 3.44
C SER A 35 -16.42 8.55 2.27
N LYS A 36 -17.28 9.51 1.90
CA LYS A 36 -16.94 10.51 0.88
C LYS A 36 -15.60 11.20 1.17
N SER A 37 -15.31 11.45 2.45
CA SER A 37 -14.06 12.07 2.91
C SER A 37 -12.83 11.19 2.67
N GLU A 38 -12.94 9.87 2.87
CA GLU A 38 -11.86 8.93 2.65
C GLU A 38 -11.62 8.66 1.17
N LYS A 39 -12.68 8.57 0.36
CA LYS A 39 -12.54 8.51 -1.10
C LYS A 39 -11.81 9.73 -1.65
N LYS A 40 -12.10 10.92 -1.11
CA LYS A 40 -11.41 12.17 -1.48
C LYS A 40 -9.93 12.13 -1.05
N ALA A 41 -9.63 11.62 0.15
CA ALA A 41 -8.25 11.46 0.61
C ALA A 41 -7.48 10.44 -0.26
N LYS A 42 -8.08 9.29 -0.56
CA LYS A 42 -7.55 8.26 -1.45
C LYS A 42 -7.25 8.79 -2.86
N ALA A 43 -8.21 9.48 -3.46
CA ALA A 43 -8.04 10.10 -4.78
C ALA A 43 -6.94 11.17 -4.77
N TRP A 44 -6.83 11.94 -3.69
CA TRP A 44 -5.77 12.92 -3.54
C TRP A 44 -4.38 12.27 -3.48
N ILE A 45 -4.21 11.22 -2.66
CA ILE A 45 -2.94 10.47 -2.60
C ILE A 45 -2.60 9.89 -3.97
N ALA A 46 -3.55 9.20 -4.62
CA ALA A 46 -3.32 8.65 -5.96
C ALA A 46 -2.89 9.69 -7.01
N ASN A 47 -3.45 10.90 -6.94
CA ASN A 47 -3.05 12.00 -7.82
C ASN A 47 -1.61 12.44 -7.52
N LYS A 48 -1.24 12.55 -6.25
CA LYS A 48 0.13 12.93 -5.85
C LYS A 48 1.18 11.87 -6.18
N GLU A 49 0.84 10.58 -6.05
CA GLU A 49 1.76 9.48 -6.31
C GLU A 49 2.05 9.25 -7.80
N SER A 50 1.02 9.27 -8.65
CA SER A 50 1.22 8.98 -10.09
C SER A 50 0.28 9.74 -11.04
N GLY A 51 -0.43 10.75 -10.56
CA GLY A 51 -1.49 11.42 -11.32
C GLY A 51 -2.71 10.53 -11.56
N GLY A 52 -2.86 9.42 -10.84
CA GLY A 52 -3.95 8.45 -11.07
C GLY A 52 -3.64 7.37 -12.11
N ASN A 53 -2.40 7.26 -12.60
CA ASN A 53 -2.04 6.32 -13.66
C ASN A 53 -1.78 4.91 -13.11
N TYR A 54 -2.63 3.95 -13.50
CA TYR A 54 -2.51 2.52 -13.13
C TYR A 54 -1.34 1.78 -13.79
N ARG A 55 -0.71 2.38 -14.80
CA ARG A 55 0.44 1.82 -15.53
C ARG A 55 1.73 2.55 -15.23
N ALA A 56 1.72 3.50 -14.28
CA ALA A 56 2.94 4.16 -13.81
C ALA A 56 3.92 3.10 -13.27
N SER A 57 5.17 3.18 -13.67
CA SER A 57 6.20 2.22 -13.24
C SER A 57 7.46 3.00 -12.91
N ASN A 58 7.91 2.88 -11.66
CA ASN A 58 9.13 3.52 -11.19
C ASN A 58 9.99 2.45 -10.47
N GLY A 59 10.72 1.68 -11.27
CA GLY A 59 11.54 0.56 -10.80
C GLY A 59 10.74 -0.46 -10.01
N ARG A 60 10.93 -0.46 -8.68
CA ARG A 60 10.29 -1.40 -7.74
C ARG A 60 8.82 -1.08 -7.48
N TYR A 61 8.36 0.12 -7.82
CA TYR A 61 7.00 0.59 -7.59
C TYR A 61 6.16 0.55 -8.88
N TYR A 62 4.89 0.20 -8.73
CA TYR A 62 3.95 0.08 -9.85
C TYR A 62 2.56 0.62 -9.49
N GLY A 63 1.96 1.26 -10.48
CA GLY A 63 0.55 1.58 -10.52
C GLY A 63 0.17 2.91 -9.87
N LYS A 64 -1.13 3.06 -9.66
CA LYS A 64 -1.77 4.31 -9.25
C LYS A 64 -1.30 4.82 -7.88
N TYR A 65 -0.94 3.90 -7.00
CA TYR A 65 -0.53 4.19 -5.62
C TYR A 65 0.95 3.90 -5.39
N GLN A 66 1.73 3.73 -6.46
CA GLN A 66 3.15 3.39 -6.41
C GLN A 66 3.45 2.24 -5.43
N LEU A 67 2.66 1.17 -5.49
CA LEU A 67 2.84 0.00 -4.61
C LEU A 67 4.06 -0.80 -5.04
N THR A 68 4.82 -1.33 -4.08
CA THR A 68 5.90 -2.28 -4.39
C THR A 68 5.34 -3.48 -5.15
N ARG A 69 5.99 -3.88 -6.24
CA ARG A 69 5.56 -5.01 -7.09
C ARG A 69 5.29 -6.31 -6.30
N SER A 70 6.03 -6.53 -5.20
CA SER A 70 5.81 -7.66 -4.29
C SER A 70 4.42 -7.67 -3.66
N TYR A 71 3.86 -6.51 -3.32
CA TYR A 71 2.51 -6.40 -2.76
C TYR A 71 1.42 -6.75 -3.76
N LEU A 72 1.70 -6.56 -5.05
CA LEU A 72 0.78 -6.89 -6.14
C LEU A 72 0.80 -8.39 -6.48
N LYS A 73 1.78 -9.16 -5.99
CA LYS A 73 1.89 -10.62 -6.20
C LYS A 73 1.83 -11.03 -7.69
N GLY A 74 2.30 -10.16 -8.58
CA GLY A 74 2.24 -10.36 -10.03
C GLY A 74 0.93 -9.95 -10.70
N ASP A 75 -0.13 -9.65 -9.94
CA ASP A 75 -1.40 -9.14 -10.48
C ASP A 75 -1.39 -7.60 -10.49
N TYR A 76 -1.16 -7.04 -11.67
CA TYR A 76 -1.12 -5.60 -11.90
C TYR A 76 -2.48 -5.00 -12.28
N SER A 77 -3.58 -5.75 -12.16
CA SER A 77 -4.92 -5.28 -12.48
C SER A 77 -5.32 -4.07 -11.63
N LYS A 78 -6.18 -3.21 -12.18
CA LYS A 78 -6.70 -2.04 -11.45
C LYS A 78 -7.39 -2.47 -10.15
N ALA A 79 -8.16 -3.55 -10.19
CA ALA A 79 -8.86 -4.09 -9.03
C ALA A 79 -7.90 -4.53 -7.92
N ASN A 80 -6.84 -5.26 -8.26
CA ASN A 80 -5.85 -5.68 -7.25
C ASN A 80 -5.04 -4.51 -6.70
N GLN A 81 -4.71 -3.51 -7.53
CA GLN A 81 -4.07 -2.27 -7.08
C GLN A 81 -4.95 -1.53 -6.06
N GLU A 82 -6.24 -1.35 -6.35
CA GLU A 82 -7.18 -0.68 -5.46
C GLU A 82 -7.34 -1.45 -4.14
N LYS A 83 -7.54 -2.78 -4.21
CA LYS A 83 -7.66 -3.66 -3.03
C LYS A 83 -6.40 -3.64 -2.17
N THR A 84 -5.23 -3.75 -2.81
CA THR A 84 -3.94 -3.78 -2.11
C THR A 84 -3.62 -2.42 -1.49
N ALA A 85 -3.88 -1.33 -2.19
CA ALA A 85 -3.70 0.02 -1.66
C ALA A 85 -4.63 0.28 -0.47
N ASP A 86 -5.90 -0.14 -0.57
CA ASP A 86 -6.84 0.00 0.53
C ASP A 86 -6.41 -0.81 1.75
N ARG A 87 -6.02 -2.08 1.57
CA ARG A 87 -5.51 -2.93 2.66
C ARG A 87 -4.27 -2.31 3.31
N TYR A 88 -3.34 -1.80 2.49
CA TYR A 88 -2.13 -1.16 2.97
C TYR A 88 -2.44 0.13 3.74
N ALA A 89 -3.32 0.99 3.21
CA ALA A 89 -3.73 2.22 3.88
C ALA A 89 -4.38 1.94 5.24
N HIS A 90 -5.26 0.94 5.32
CA HIS A 90 -5.93 0.58 6.57
C HIS A 90 -4.97 -0.10 7.56
N SER A 91 -4.14 -1.02 7.09
CA SER A 91 -3.20 -1.74 7.95
C SER A 91 -2.11 -0.83 8.52
N ARG A 92 -1.65 0.15 7.74
CA ARG A 92 -0.54 1.04 8.15
C ARG A 92 -1.01 2.32 8.83
N TYR A 93 -2.09 2.93 8.34
CA TYR A 93 -2.55 4.24 8.79
C TYR A 93 -3.93 4.21 9.47
N GLY A 94 -4.64 3.08 9.41
CA GLY A 94 -6.02 2.94 9.87
C GLY A 94 -7.04 3.48 8.86
N THR A 95 -6.85 4.71 8.38
CA THR A 95 -7.74 5.35 7.39
C THR A 95 -6.97 6.09 6.30
N TRP A 96 -7.62 6.31 5.15
CA TRP A 96 -7.07 7.14 4.07
C TRP A 96 -6.83 8.59 4.48
N LYS A 97 -7.60 9.11 5.44
CA LYS A 97 -7.35 10.46 6.00
C LYS A 97 -6.03 10.51 6.75
N HIS A 98 -5.71 9.46 7.51
CA HIS A 98 -4.45 9.36 8.24
C HIS A 98 -3.28 9.19 7.26
N ALA A 99 -3.45 8.37 6.23
CA ALA A 99 -2.49 8.24 5.14
C ALA A 99 -2.20 9.60 4.48
N LYS A 100 -3.24 10.41 4.22
CA LYS A 100 -3.08 11.76 3.67
C LYS A 100 -2.29 12.67 4.62
N ARG A 101 -2.54 12.61 5.93
CA ARG A 101 -1.76 13.40 6.90
C ARG A 101 -0.30 12.97 6.95
N HIS A 102 -0.05 11.66 6.90
CA HIS A 102 1.30 11.13 6.79
C HIS A 102 1.99 11.67 5.52
N TRP A 103 1.32 11.59 4.37
CA TRP A 103 1.84 12.14 3.13
C TRP A 103 2.16 13.63 3.25
N LEU A 104 1.29 14.44 3.87
CA LEU A 104 1.54 15.87 4.08
C LEU A 104 2.77 16.15 4.96
N SER A 105 3.10 15.24 5.89
CA SER A 105 4.26 15.39 6.77
C SER A 105 5.55 14.84 6.18
N TRP A 106 5.49 13.77 5.39
CA TRP A 106 6.67 13.01 4.97
C TRP A 106 6.89 12.99 3.45
N GLY A 107 5.86 13.32 2.67
CA GLY A 107 5.92 13.39 1.21
C GLY A 107 5.79 12.04 0.49
N TRP A 108 5.38 10.97 1.18
CA TRP A 108 5.22 9.63 0.60
C TRP A 108 4.04 8.86 1.21
N PHE A 109 3.63 7.78 0.53
CA PHE A 109 2.54 6.87 0.93
C PHE A 109 3.05 5.44 1.18
#